data_AF-A0A1V2M1W0-F1
#
_entry.id   AF-A0A1V2M1W0-F1
#
_cell.length_a   1.000
_cell.length_b   1.000
_cell.length_c   1.000
_cell.angle_alpha   90.00
_cell.angle_beta   90.00
_cell.angle_gamma   90.00
#
_symmetry.space_group_name_H-M   'P 1'
#
loop_
_entity.id
_entity.type
_entity.pdbx_description
1 polymer ?
#
loop_
_entity_poly.entity_id
_entity_poly.type
_entity_poly.pdbx_seq_one_letter_code
_entity_poly.pdbx_strand_id
1 'polypeptide(L)'
;MPVVLPKNLPATETLTNENIFVMYEERAKSQDIRPLNIAIVNLMPTKIQTETQLLRLIGNTPLQVNVDFIYRIKERTSTDLAVG
;
A
#
# COMPACT_ATOMS: atom_id res chain seq x y z
N MET A 1 -4.52 -5.09 -11.92
CA MET A 1 -4.78 -3.71 -12.39
C MET A 1 -5.29 -3.80 -13.81
N PRO A 2 -6.35 -3.09 -14.19
CA PRO A 2 -6.79 -3.11 -15.58
C PRO A 2 -5.75 -2.39 -16.46
N VAL A 3 -5.50 -2.92 -17.66
CA VAL A 3 -4.68 -2.24 -18.67
C VAL A 3 -5.54 -1.14 -19.30
N VAL A 4 -5.04 0.10 -19.29
CA VAL A 4 -5.73 1.23 -19.91
C VAL A 4 -5.46 1.21 -21.42
N LEU A 5 -6.52 1.11 -22.22
CA LEU A 5 -6.44 1.05 -23.67
C LEU A 5 -7.38 2.05 -24.34
N PRO A 6 -7.04 2.59 -25.52
CA PRO A 6 -7.96 3.40 -26.31
C PRO A 6 -9.14 2.56 -26.83
N LYS A 7 -10.34 3.16 -26.90
CA LYS A 7 -11.60 2.47 -27.26
C LYS A 7 -11.57 1.70 -28.58
N ASN A 8 -10.73 2.10 -29.53
CA ASN A 8 -10.70 1.56 -30.88
C ASN A 8 -9.56 0.54 -31.11
N LEU A 9 -8.93 0.01 -30.06
CA LEU A 9 -7.84 -0.96 -30.22
C LEU A 9 -8.42 -2.37 -30.47
N PRO A 10 -8.09 -3.05 -31.60
CA PRO A 10 -8.59 -4.40 -31.91
C PRO A 10 -8.20 -5.45 -30.86
N ALA A 11 -7.08 -5.22 -30.15
CA ALA A 11 -6.58 -6.11 -29.11
C ALA A 11 -7.52 -6.19 -27.88
N THR A 12 -8.51 -5.30 -27.75
CA THR A 12 -9.44 -5.29 -26.61
C THR A 12 -10.21 -6.60 -26.48
N GLU A 13 -10.70 -7.15 -27.59
CA GLU A 13 -11.44 -8.43 -27.59
C GLU A 13 -10.53 -9.61 -27.25
N THR A 14 -9.33 -9.65 -27.85
CA THR A 14 -8.32 -10.68 -27.58
C THR A 14 -7.94 -10.73 -26.10
N LEU A 15 -7.62 -9.57 -25.52
CA LEU A 15 -7.21 -9.47 -24.12
C LEU A 15 -8.34 -9.81 -23.15
N THR A 16 -9.58 -9.41 -23.48
CA THR A 16 -10.75 -9.77 -22.67
C THR A 16 -10.99 -11.28 -22.67
N ASN A 17 -10.80 -11.95 -23.81
CA ASN A 17 -10.89 -13.42 -23.92
C ASN A 17 -9.78 -14.15 -23.14
N GLU A 18 -8.64 -13.50 -22.92
CA GLU A 18 -7.51 -14.01 -22.12
C GLU A 18 -7.66 -13.76 -20.60
N ASN A 19 -8.82 -13.28 -20.14
CA ASN A 19 -9.08 -12.85 -18.75
C ASN A 19 -8.20 -11.66 -18.30
N ILE A 20 -7.67 -10.89 -19.25
CA ILE A 20 -6.94 -9.67 -18.95
C ILE A 20 -7.97 -8.54 -18.82
N PHE A 21 -8.04 -7.95 -17.63
CA PHE A 21 -8.94 -6.82 -17.38
C PHE A 21 -8.47 -5.60 -18.17
N VAL A 22 -9.29 -5.15 -19.12
CA VAL A 22 -9.06 -3.92 -19.91
C VAL A 22 -9.98 -2.81 -19.39
N MET A 23 -9.48 -1.57 -19.34
CA MET A 23 -10.33 -0.39 -19.16
C MET A 23 -10.02 0.69 -20.17
N TYR A 24 -11.01 1.53 -20.48
CA TYR A 24 -10.83 2.67 -21.38
C TYR A 24 -10.34 3.91 -20.64
N GLU A 25 -9.55 4.76 -21.31
CA GLU A 25 -8.96 5.98 -20.73
C GLU A 25 -9.96 6.92 -20.04
N GLU A 26 -11.15 7.11 -20.62
CA GLU A 26 -12.21 7.94 -20.02
C GLU A 26 -12.67 7.39 -18.67
N ARG A 27 -12.75 6.05 -18.56
CA ARG A 27 -13.13 5.37 -17.33
C ARG A 27 -11.98 5.36 -16.32
N ALA A 28 -10.73 5.28 -16.79
CA ALA A 28 -9.54 5.38 -15.95
C ALA A 28 -9.44 6.75 -15.27
N LYS A 29 -9.74 7.85 -15.98
CA LYS A 29 -9.75 9.21 -15.40
C LYS A 29 -10.86 9.43 -14.38
N SER A 30 -11.97 8.70 -14.51
CA SER A 30 -13.08 8.73 -13.54
C SER A 30 -12.87 7.80 -12.35
N GLN A 31 -11.86 6.93 -12.38
CA GLN A 31 -11.57 6.08 -11.23
C GLN A 31 -10.96 6.93 -10.13
N ASP A 32 -11.75 7.16 -9.09
CA ASP A 32 -11.26 7.64 -7.81
C ASP A 32 -10.55 6.46 -7.13
N ILE A 33 -9.26 6.26 -7.43
CA ILE A 33 -8.46 5.22 -6.80
C ILE A 33 -8.37 5.57 -5.31
N ARG A 34 -9.24 4.97 -4.50
CA ARG A 34 -9.21 5.15 -3.04
C ARG A 34 -7.97 4.46 -2.50
N PRO A 35 -6.98 5.20 -1.96
CA PRO A 35 -5.82 4.58 -1.36
C PRO A 35 -6.25 3.78 -0.14
N LEU A 36 -5.67 2.59 0.01
CA LEU A 36 -5.88 1.76 1.20
C LEU A 36 -5.02 2.34 2.34
N ASN A 37 -5.65 2.70 3.45
CA ASN A 37 -4.93 3.17 4.63
C ASN A 37 -4.68 1.98 5.57
N ILE A 38 -3.42 1.69 5.87
CA ILE A 38 -3.00 0.59 6.74
C ILE A 38 -2.20 1.15 7.92
N ALA A 39 -2.64 0.86 9.14
CA ALA A 39 -1.87 1.13 10.34
C ALA A 39 -1.10 -0.13 10.78
N ILE A 40 0.21 -0.02 11.00
CA ILE A 40 1.07 -1.13 11.41
C ILE A 40 1.65 -0.84 12.80
N VAL A 41 1.30 -1.68 13.78
CA VAL A 41 1.94 -1.68 15.10
C VAL A 41 3.15 -2.61 15.04
N ASN A 42 4.33 -2.07 14.76
CA ASN A 42 5.55 -2.87 14.75
C ASN A 42 6.05 -3.12 16.17
N LEU A 43 5.95 -4.35 16.67
CA LEU A 43 6.43 -4.75 17.99
C LEU A 43 7.84 -5.39 17.98
N MET A 44 8.43 -5.60 16.81
CA MET A 44 9.74 -6.25 16.69
C MET A 44 10.87 -5.42 17.33
N PRO A 45 11.91 -6.05 17.91
CA PRO A 45 13.06 -5.33 18.43
C PRO A 45 13.85 -4.62 17.31
N THR A 46 13.92 -5.22 16.12
CA THR A 46 14.61 -4.68 14.94
C THR A 46 13.66 -3.87 14.03
N LYS A 47 13.22 -2.69 14.51
CA LYS A 47 12.17 -1.87 13.85
C LYS A 47 12.38 -1.68 12.35
N ILE A 48 13.51 -1.08 11.96
CA ILE A 48 13.82 -0.71 10.56
C ILE A 48 13.82 -1.92 9.63
N GLN A 49 14.41 -3.03 10.09
CA GLN A 49 14.49 -4.25 9.28
C GLN A 49 13.09 -4.82 9.02
N THR A 50 12.25 -4.91 10.05
CA THR A 50 10.87 -5.39 9.94
C THR A 50 10.01 -4.46 9.09
N GLU A 51 10.13 -3.13 9.26
CA GLU A 51 9.38 -2.16 8.45
C GLU A 51 9.74 -2.29 6.97
N THR A 52 11.02 -2.43 6.66
CA THR A 52 11.49 -2.64 5.28
C THR A 52 10.93 -3.93 4.68
N GLN A 53 10.90 -5.01 5.46
CA GLN A 53 10.34 -6.29 5.02
C GLN A 53 8.83 -6.18 4.76
N LEU A 54 8.08 -5.52 5.66
CA LEU A 54 6.64 -5.32 5.52
C LEU A 54 6.32 -4.43 4.31
N LEU A 55 7.03 -3.32 4.13
CA LEU A 55 6.81 -2.41 3.00
C LEU A 55 7.13 -3.07 1.65
N ARG A 56 8.13 -3.96 1.58
CA ARG A 56 8.41 -4.72 0.35
C ARG A 56 7.26 -5.63 -0.07
N LEU A 57 6.62 -6.29 0.89
CA LEU A 57 5.49 -7.17 0.63
C LEU A 57 4.25 -6.37 0.22
N ILE A 58 3.97 -5.27 0.93
CA ILE A 58 2.81 -4.42 0.67
C ILE A 58 2.97 -3.64 -0.64
N GLY A 59 4.19 -3.20 -0.98
CA GLY A 59 4.46 -2.41 -2.17
C GLY A 59 4.38 -3.18 -3.50
N ASN A 60 4.26 -4.50 -3.47
CA ASN A 60 4.14 -5.33 -4.69
C ASN A 60 2.69 -5.46 -5.18
N THR A 61 1.88 -4.43 -4.96
CA THR A 61 0.47 -4.39 -5.37
C THR A 61 0.21 -3.18 -6.27
N PRO A 62 -0.67 -3.30 -7.28
CA PRO A 62 -1.08 -2.18 -8.09
C PRO A 62 -2.00 -1.18 -7.37
N LEU A 63 -2.40 -1.47 -6.12
CA LEU A 63 -3.21 -0.55 -5.31
C LEU A 63 -2.30 0.48 -4.61
N GLN A 64 -2.75 1.72 -4.56
CA GLN A 64 -2.09 2.74 -3.74
C GLN A 64 -2.34 2.44 -2.26
N VAL A 65 -1.29 2.34 -1.46
CA VAL A 65 -1.37 2.04 -0.02
C VAL A 65 -0.67 3.15 0.76
N ASN A 66 -1.36 3.72 1.74
CA ASN A 66 -0.79 4.61 2.75
C ASN A 66 -0.51 3.80 4.01
N VAL A 67 0.71 3.88 4.53
CA VAL A 67 1.13 3.10 5.71
C VAL A 67 1.51 4.04 6.84
N ASP A 68 0.83 3.88 7.99
CA ASP A 68 1.14 4.58 9.23
C ASP A 68 1.75 3.61 10.24
N PHE A 69 2.96 3.89 10.72
CA PHE A 69 3.58 3.09 11.78
C PHE A 69 3.20 3.65 13.15
N ILE A 70 2.62 2.78 13.98
CA ILE A 70 2.25 3.10 15.36
C ILE A 70 3.30 2.51 16.29
N TYR A 71 3.89 3.38 17.12
CA TYR A 71 4.88 3.00 18.12
C TYR A 71 4.28 3.05 19.52
N ARG A 72 4.67 2.09 20.38
CA ARG A 72 4.34 2.19 21.81
C ARG A 72 5.14 3.32 22.42
N ILE A 73 4.46 4.14 23.21
CA ILE A 73 5.09 5.15 24.07
C ILE A 73 5.78 4.39 25.21
N LYS A 74 7.06 4.68 25.49
CA LYS A 74 7.70 4.21 26.73
C LYS A 74 6.98 4.87 27.91
N GLU A 75 6.52 4.09 28.88
CA GLU A 75 6.11 4.64 30.18
C GLU A 75 7.29 5.41 30.77
N ARG A 76 7.06 6.68 31.16
CA ARG A 76 7.98 7.40 32.05
C ARG A 76 7.83 6.79 33.43
N THR A 77 8.71 5.86 33.79
CA THR A 77 8.86 5.45 35.18
C THR A 77 9.51 6.60 35.95
N SER A 78 8.82 7.09 37.00
CA SER A 78 9.27 8.16 37.91
C SER A 78 10.46 7.74 38.79
N THR A 79 11.57 7.30 38.21
CA THR A 79 12.78 6.92 38.94
C THR A 79 14.01 7.78 38.60
N ASP A 80 13.95 8.67 37.61
CA ASP A 80 15.07 9.55 37.23
C ASP A 80 15.17 10.85 38.08
N LEU A 81 14.64 10.84 39.31
CA LEU A 81 14.78 11.93 40.29
C LEU A 81 15.56 11.53 41.55
N ALA A 82 16.22 10.36 41.56
CA ALA A 82 16.91 9.85 42.75
C ALA A 82 18.33 9.33 42.50
N VAL A 83 19.12 9.96 41.63
CA VAL A 83 20.60 9.92 41.64
C VAL A 83 21.03 11.20 40.89
N GLY A 84 21.63 12.22 41.52
CA GLY A 84 22.94 12.19 42.17
C GLY A 84 23.95 12.75 41.18
#